data_AF-A0A2I1EMS8-F1
#
_entry.id   AF-A0A2I1EMS8-F1
#
_cell.length_a   1.000
_cell.length_b   1.000
_cell.length_c   1.000
_cell.angle_alpha   90.00
_cell.angle_beta   90.00
_cell.angle_gamma   90.00
#
_symmetry.space_group_name_H-M   'P 1'
#
loop_
_entity.id
_entity.type
_entity.pdbx_description
1 polymer ?
#
loop_
_entity_poly.entity_id
_entity_poly.type
_entity_poly.pdbx_seq_one_letter_code
_entity_poly.pdbx_strand_id
1 'polypeptide(L)'
;GRMDQICTYCGAKFWMNEKDKHSTQNSPSFAVCCAGGKVGLPPLLRPPPYLMNLYTSLEPEANAFRRNVRSYNSLLACTSFGADVNGEFQRSGLSNFTIHGQVYHFIGSLLPNEGEAPKFAQLYIYDTENEMNNRLNIMQNVDVTILQ
;
A
#
# COMPACT_ATOMS: atom_id res chain seq x y z
N GLY A 1 13.93 5.14 15.72
CA GLY A 1 14.82 4.15 16.38
C GLY A 1 15.03 2.96 15.47
N ARG A 2 15.94 2.03 15.81
CA ARG A 2 16.07 0.75 15.10
C ARG A 2 14.90 -0.17 15.46
N MET A 3 14.45 -0.97 14.50
CA MET A 3 13.41 -1.99 14.68
C MET A 3 14.09 -3.34 14.94
N ASP A 4 14.64 -3.49 16.14
CA ASP A 4 15.51 -4.60 16.53
C ASP A 4 15.01 -5.38 17.76
N GLN A 5 13.90 -4.96 18.37
CA GLN A 5 13.27 -5.72 19.45
C GLN A 5 12.45 -6.85 18.86
N ILE A 6 12.53 -8.04 19.44
CA ILE A 6 11.89 -9.24 18.90
C ILE A 6 10.90 -9.78 19.92
N CYS A 7 9.65 -9.98 19.51
CA CYS A 7 8.65 -10.66 20.33
C CYS A 7 9.08 -12.10 20.59
N THR A 8 9.14 -12.51 21.85
CA THR A 8 9.59 -13.84 22.28
C THR A 8 8.66 -14.97 21.83
N TYR A 9 7.40 -14.67 21.52
CA TYR A 9 6.41 -15.67 21.13
C TYR A 9 6.34 -15.92 19.62
N CYS A 10 6.32 -14.85 18.79
CA CYS A 10 6.11 -14.98 17.35
C CYS A 10 7.28 -14.45 16.48
N GLY A 11 8.33 -13.88 17.08
CA GLY A 11 9.48 -13.37 16.34
C GLY A 11 9.24 -12.06 15.58
N ALA A 12 8.07 -11.44 15.72
CA ALA A 12 7.80 -10.14 15.12
C ALA A 12 8.77 -9.06 15.64
N LYS A 13 9.19 -8.16 14.75
CA LYS A 13 10.11 -7.07 15.07
C LYS A 13 9.36 -5.81 15.47
N PHE A 14 9.87 -5.11 16.48
CA PHE A 14 9.29 -3.91 17.07
C PHE A 14 10.34 -2.83 17.28
N TRP A 15 9.86 -1.60 17.39
CA TRP A 15 10.63 -0.53 18.01
C TRP A 15 10.46 -0.58 19.53
N MET A 16 11.51 -0.24 20.29
CA MET A 16 11.45 -0.23 21.76
C MET A 16 10.29 0.61 22.33
N ASN A 17 9.93 1.71 21.65
CA ASN A 17 8.85 2.59 22.08
C ASN A 17 7.44 1.98 21.90
N GLU A 18 7.32 0.84 21.21
CA GLU A 18 6.06 0.11 21.02
C GLU A 18 5.84 -0.96 22.10
N LYS A 19 6.76 -1.11 23.06
CA LYS A 19 6.62 -2.05 24.16
C LYS A 19 5.34 -1.78 24.96
N ASP A 20 4.82 -2.82 25.60
CA ASP A 20 3.66 -2.69 26.47
C ASP A 20 3.96 -1.69 27.60
N LYS A 21 2.97 -0.87 27.96
CA LYS A 21 3.14 0.22 28.96
C LYS A 21 3.70 -0.27 30.30
N HIS A 22 3.32 -1.48 30.72
CA HIS A 22 3.72 -2.08 32.00
C HIS A 22 5.05 -2.85 31.94
N SER A 23 5.63 -3.02 30.75
CA SER A 23 6.91 -3.69 30.59
C SER A 23 8.08 -2.75 30.87
N THR A 24 9.24 -3.31 31.19
CA THR A 24 10.45 -2.53 31.49
C THR A 24 11.28 -2.32 30.23
N GLN A 25 12.23 -1.37 30.25
CA GLN A 25 13.17 -1.21 29.13
C GLN A 25 14.17 -2.38 29.04
N ASN A 26 14.51 -3.01 30.17
CA ASN A 26 15.45 -4.13 30.22
C ASN A 26 14.78 -5.47 29.87
N SER A 27 13.47 -5.56 30.02
CA SER A 27 12.65 -6.72 29.68
C SER A 27 11.34 -6.25 29.04
N PRO A 28 11.40 -5.77 27.78
CA PRO A 28 10.22 -5.31 27.07
C PRO A 28 9.34 -6.50 26.67
N SER A 29 8.02 -6.31 26.76
CA SER A 29 7.03 -7.24 26.24
C SER A 29 6.21 -6.58 25.13
N PHE A 30 5.70 -7.39 24.21
CA PHE A 30 4.94 -6.93 23.06
C PHE A 30 3.72 -7.83 22.88
N ALA A 31 2.52 -7.28 23.06
CA ALA A 31 1.28 -8.02 22.86
C ALA A 31 0.60 -7.74 21.51
N VAL A 32 0.93 -6.66 20.81
CA VAL A 32 0.21 -6.22 19.58
C VAL A 32 0.22 -7.27 18.47
N CYS A 33 1.31 -8.03 18.31
CA CYS A 33 1.44 -9.01 17.23
C CYS A 33 0.65 -10.30 17.47
N CYS A 34 0.71 -10.90 18.66
CA CYS A 34 0.20 -12.24 18.93
C CYS A 34 -0.62 -12.34 20.22
N ALA A 35 -1.07 -11.20 20.75
CA ALA A 35 -1.75 -11.09 22.04
C ALA A 35 -0.98 -11.74 23.20
N GLY A 36 0.37 -11.63 23.18
CA GLY A 36 1.25 -12.25 24.18
C GLY A 36 1.30 -13.78 24.07
N GLY A 37 1.35 -14.31 22.85
CA GLY A 37 1.41 -15.75 22.56
C GLY A 37 0.05 -16.47 22.55
N LYS A 38 -1.05 -15.75 22.76
CA LYS A 38 -2.41 -16.32 22.72
C LYS A 38 -2.89 -16.61 21.29
N VAL A 39 -2.32 -15.92 20.30
CA VAL A 39 -2.65 -16.10 18.89
C VAL A 39 -1.45 -16.68 18.16
N GLY A 40 -1.61 -17.88 17.60
CA GLY A 40 -0.68 -18.44 16.63
C GLY A 40 -0.88 -17.78 15.27
N LEU A 41 0.06 -16.92 14.86
CA LEU A 41 0.02 -16.31 13.54
C LEU A 41 0.43 -17.32 12.47
N PRO A 42 -0.29 -17.41 11.33
CA PRO A 42 0.17 -18.23 10.22
C PRO A 42 1.49 -17.65 9.66
N PRO A 43 2.39 -18.50 9.15
CA PRO A 43 3.60 -18.02 8.49
C PRO A 43 3.22 -17.17 7.27
N LEU A 44 3.95 -16.08 7.06
CA LEU A 44 3.77 -15.24 5.89
C LEU A 44 4.10 -16.06 4.63
N LEU A 45 3.18 -16.05 3.68
CA LEU A 45 3.42 -16.62 2.37
C LEU A 45 4.52 -15.80 1.68
N ARG A 46 5.48 -16.48 1.08
CA ARG A 46 6.48 -15.80 0.26
C ARG A 46 5.78 -15.20 -0.96
N PRO A 47 6.02 -13.92 -1.28
CA PRO A 47 5.51 -13.36 -2.51
C PRO A 47 6.08 -14.10 -3.72
N PRO A 48 5.38 -14.08 -4.87
CA PRO A 48 5.92 -14.57 -6.12
C PRO A 48 7.36 -14.06 -6.36
N PRO A 49 8.29 -14.90 -6.87
CA PRO A 49 9.70 -14.52 -7.02
C PRO A 49 9.91 -13.22 -7.80
N TYR A 50 9.11 -12.98 -8.84
CA TYR A 50 9.16 -11.75 -9.63
C TYR A 50 8.87 -10.51 -8.79
N LEU A 51 7.77 -10.51 -8.02
CA LEU A 51 7.44 -9.41 -7.11
C LEU A 51 8.52 -9.25 -6.05
N MET A 52 9.02 -10.34 -5.48
CA MET A 52 10.12 -10.28 -4.50
C MET A 52 11.36 -9.60 -5.09
N ASN A 53 11.71 -9.90 -6.34
CA ASN A 53 12.82 -9.29 -7.05
C ASN A 53 12.60 -7.77 -7.22
N LEU A 54 11.42 -7.36 -7.67
CA LEU A 54 11.06 -5.94 -7.79
C LEU A 54 11.18 -5.18 -6.45
N TYR A 55 10.87 -5.83 -5.32
CA TYR A 55 10.98 -5.22 -4.00
C TYR A 55 12.39 -5.21 -3.39
N THR A 56 13.30 -6.10 -3.82
CA THR A 56 14.57 -6.31 -3.11
C THR A 56 15.84 -6.19 -3.95
N SER A 57 15.76 -6.44 -5.26
CA SER A 57 16.90 -6.35 -6.18
C SER A 57 17.43 -4.93 -6.29
N LEU A 58 18.73 -4.78 -6.55
CA LEU A 58 19.37 -3.50 -6.82
C LEU A 58 19.36 -3.12 -8.31
N GLU A 59 18.73 -3.94 -9.15
CA GLU A 59 18.63 -3.70 -10.59
C GLU A 59 17.84 -2.42 -10.92
N PRO A 60 18.11 -1.79 -12.08
CA PRO A 60 17.43 -0.56 -12.50
C PRO A 60 15.90 -0.68 -12.52
N GLU A 61 15.36 -1.80 -13.02
CA GLU A 61 13.91 -2.07 -13.07
C GLU A 61 13.30 -2.09 -11.67
N ALA A 62 13.88 -2.83 -10.74
CA ALA A 62 13.41 -2.92 -9.35
C ALA A 62 13.48 -1.55 -8.63
N ASN A 63 14.52 -0.76 -8.90
CA ASN A 63 14.63 0.61 -8.39
C ASN A 63 13.54 1.53 -8.97
N ALA A 64 13.27 1.45 -10.28
CA ALA A 64 12.22 2.21 -10.93
C ALA A 64 10.83 1.81 -10.41
N PHE A 65 10.57 0.52 -10.26
CA PHE A 65 9.36 0.00 -9.65
C PHE A 65 9.14 0.57 -8.24
N ARG A 66 10.13 0.47 -7.35
CA ARG A 66 10.00 0.99 -5.97
C ARG A 66 9.80 2.50 -5.93
N ARG A 67 10.42 3.26 -6.83
CA ARG A 67 10.19 4.71 -6.96
C ARG A 67 8.75 5.03 -7.37
N ASN A 68 8.13 4.19 -8.20
CA ASN A 68 6.81 4.40 -8.78
C ASN A 68 5.71 3.50 -8.17
N VAL A 69 5.99 2.76 -7.09
CA VAL A 69 5.09 1.74 -6.52
C VAL A 69 3.70 2.28 -6.18
N ARG A 70 3.62 3.55 -5.75
CA ARG A 70 2.34 4.21 -5.50
C ARG A 70 1.52 4.38 -6.78
N SER A 71 2.17 4.74 -7.89
CA SER A 71 1.50 4.86 -9.18
C SER A 71 0.97 3.52 -9.67
N TYR A 72 1.74 2.43 -9.51
CA TYR A 72 1.26 1.07 -9.78
C TYR A 72 0.02 0.73 -8.93
N ASN A 73 0.08 0.94 -7.61
CA ASN A 73 -1.04 0.64 -6.72
C ASN A 73 -2.28 1.51 -7.03
N SER A 74 -2.09 2.78 -7.38
CA SER A 74 -3.18 3.69 -7.77
C SER A 74 -3.83 3.28 -9.08
N LEU A 75 -3.07 2.77 -10.03
CA LEU A 75 -3.60 2.30 -11.30
C LEU A 75 -4.49 1.06 -11.11
N LEU A 76 -4.10 0.18 -10.19
CA LEU A 76 -4.87 -1.01 -9.80
C LEU A 76 -6.06 -0.69 -8.88
N ALA A 77 -6.29 0.57 -8.51
CA ALA A 77 -7.40 0.94 -7.65
C ALA A 77 -8.73 0.92 -8.42
N CYS A 78 -9.63 0.03 -8.03
CA CYS A 78 -10.96 -0.08 -8.66
C CYS A 78 -11.96 0.96 -8.18
N THR A 79 -11.69 1.64 -7.07
CA THR A 79 -12.60 2.62 -6.46
C THR A 79 -11.84 3.85 -6.01
N SER A 80 -12.54 4.99 -6.00
CA SER A 80 -12.08 6.18 -5.31
C SER A 80 -12.77 6.29 -3.96
N PHE A 81 -12.32 7.23 -3.13
CA PHE A 81 -13.09 7.67 -1.99
C PHE A 81 -13.04 9.20 -1.91
N GLY A 82 -14.15 9.79 -1.46
CA GLY A 82 -14.22 11.20 -1.13
C GLY A 82 -13.88 11.40 0.34
N ALA A 83 -13.07 12.41 0.64
CA ALA A 83 -12.79 12.83 1.99
C ALA A 83 -12.61 14.35 2.04
N ASP A 84 -13.08 14.97 3.13
CA ASP A 84 -12.72 16.36 3.44
C ASP A 84 -11.30 16.35 4.01
N VAL A 85 -10.37 16.94 3.28
CA VAL A 85 -8.95 16.88 3.59
C VAL A 85 -8.52 18.22 4.19
N ASN A 86 -8.27 18.22 5.49
CA ASN A 86 -7.69 19.38 6.17
C ASN A 86 -6.21 19.52 5.75
N GLY A 87 -5.92 20.56 4.96
CA GLY A 87 -4.56 20.84 4.45
C GLY A 87 -3.55 21.29 5.50
N GLU A 88 -3.98 21.57 6.74
CA GLU A 88 -3.12 22.06 7.82
C GLU A 88 -1.97 21.09 8.20
N PHE A 89 -2.11 19.80 7.87
CA PHE A 89 -1.13 18.76 8.20
C PHE A 89 -0.11 18.48 7.09
N GLN A 90 -0.12 19.21 5.96
CA GLN A 90 0.91 19.09 4.94
C GLN A 90 2.23 19.73 5.41
N ARG A 91 2.95 19.00 6.26
CA ARG A 91 4.33 19.32 6.62
C ARG A 91 5.27 18.79 5.54
N SER A 92 6.43 19.45 5.37
CA SER A 92 7.54 18.94 4.55
C SER A 92 7.91 17.52 5.01
N GLY A 93 7.69 16.52 4.16
CA GLY A 93 7.87 15.10 4.50
C GLY A 93 6.91 14.17 3.77
N LEU A 94 6.56 13.04 4.41
CA LEU A 94 5.56 12.11 3.91
C LEU A 94 4.21 12.82 3.75
N SER A 95 3.62 12.70 2.56
CA SER A 95 2.31 13.29 2.24
C SER A 95 1.23 12.59 3.05
N ASN A 96 0.98 13.12 4.24
CA ASN A 96 -0.01 12.60 5.17
C ASN A 96 -1.21 13.55 5.15
N PHE A 97 -2.41 12.98 5.16
CA PHE A 97 -3.63 13.72 5.40
C PHE A 97 -4.48 12.96 6.41
N THR A 98 -5.23 13.72 7.20
CA THR A 98 -6.15 13.16 8.19
C THR A 98 -7.57 13.29 7.66
N ILE A 99 -8.32 12.21 7.71
CA ILE A 99 -9.75 12.19 7.42
C ILE A 99 -10.48 12.10 8.76
N HIS A 100 -11.42 13.01 9.00
CA HIS A 100 -12.34 12.91 10.13
C HIS A 100 -13.69 12.36 9.66
N GLY A 101 -14.24 11.38 10.39
CA GLY A 101 -15.53 10.77 10.07
C GLY A 101 -15.41 9.47 9.28
N GLN A 102 -16.43 9.17 8.48
CA GLN A 102 -16.55 7.91 7.73
C GLN A 102 -16.06 8.07 6.29
N VAL A 103 -15.25 7.12 5.82
CA VAL A 103 -14.81 7.04 4.42
C VAL A 103 -15.89 6.31 3.62
N TYR A 104 -16.34 6.93 2.52
CA TYR A 104 -17.24 6.30 1.56
C TYR A 104 -16.46 5.99 0.28
N HIS A 105 -16.50 4.73 -0.14
CA HIS A 105 -15.97 4.32 -1.43
C HIS A 105 -16.98 4.64 -2.52
N PHE A 106 -16.53 5.35 -3.56
CA PHE A 106 -17.32 5.63 -4.74
C PHE A 106 -16.94 4.66 -5.84
N ILE A 107 -17.91 3.81 -6.19
CA ILE A 107 -17.83 2.94 -7.37
C ILE A 107 -18.61 3.68 -8.45
N GLY A 108 -17.90 4.25 -9.41
CA GLY A 108 -18.51 4.92 -10.55
C GLY A 108 -19.29 3.94 -11.45
N SER A 109 -19.92 4.47 -12.48
CA SER A 109 -20.51 3.66 -13.55
C SER A 109 -19.46 2.73 -14.17
N LEU A 110 -19.90 1.57 -14.67
CA LEU A 110 -19.01 0.62 -15.35
C LEU A 110 -18.48 1.14 -16.69
N LEU A 111 -19.21 2.09 -17.30
CA LEU A 111 -18.83 2.76 -18.54
C LEU A 111 -18.58 4.25 -18.24
N PRO A 112 -17.60 4.89 -18.89
CA PRO A 112 -17.42 6.33 -18.84
C PRO A 112 -18.64 7.04 -19.45
N ASN A 113 -18.90 8.25 -18.97
CA ASN A 113 -19.88 9.14 -19.59
C ASN A 113 -19.40 9.57 -20.98
N GLU A 114 -20.31 10.01 -21.84
CA GLU A 114 -19.95 10.54 -23.16
C GLU A 114 -18.91 11.65 -23.04
N GLY A 115 -17.78 11.49 -23.74
CA GLY A 115 -16.67 12.45 -23.76
C GLY A 115 -15.72 12.38 -22.55
N GLU A 116 -15.98 11.55 -21.54
CA GLU A 116 -15.07 11.34 -20.42
C GLU A 116 -14.07 10.20 -20.68
N ALA A 117 -12.84 10.36 -20.19
CA ALA A 117 -11.86 9.27 -20.18
C ALA A 117 -12.21 8.22 -19.10
N PRO A 118 -11.94 6.92 -19.36
CA PRO A 118 -12.18 5.88 -18.38
C PRO A 118 -11.31 6.07 -17.13
N LYS A 119 -11.84 5.71 -15.95
CA LYS A 119 -11.18 5.85 -14.64
C LYS A 119 -11.49 4.67 -13.71
N PHE A 120 -10.56 4.34 -12.82
CA PHE A 120 -10.67 3.25 -11.84
C PHE A 120 -11.07 1.92 -12.49
N ALA A 121 -12.13 1.25 -12.02
CA ALA A 121 -12.62 -0.01 -12.59
C ALA A 121 -12.91 0.05 -14.11
N GLN A 122 -13.24 1.22 -14.66
CA GLN A 122 -13.52 1.38 -16.10
C GLN A 122 -12.27 1.07 -16.96
N LEU A 123 -11.06 1.20 -16.40
CA LEU A 123 -9.79 0.87 -17.06
C LEU A 123 -9.59 -0.62 -17.35
N TYR A 124 -10.51 -1.46 -16.86
CA TYR A 124 -10.45 -2.93 -16.92
C TYR A 124 -11.70 -3.55 -17.56
N ILE A 125 -12.70 -2.73 -17.95
CA ILE A 125 -14.03 -3.23 -18.33
C ILE A 125 -14.56 -2.53 -19.59
N TYR A 126 -14.28 -1.24 -19.77
CA TYR A 126 -14.90 -0.42 -20.82
C TYR A 126 -14.46 -0.79 -22.24
N ASP A 127 -13.16 -0.97 -22.44
CA ASP A 127 -12.56 -1.26 -23.74
C ASP A 127 -11.34 -2.14 -23.51
N THR A 128 -11.57 -3.46 -23.57
CA THR A 128 -10.57 -4.50 -23.30
C THR A 128 -9.41 -4.45 -24.30
N GLU A 129 -9.64 -3.97 -25.52
CA GLU A 129 -8.61 -3.85 -26.56
C GLU A 129 -7.66 -2.67 -26.28
N ASN A 130 -8.15 -1.59 -25.68
CA ASN A 130 -7.36 -0.39 -25.38
C ASN A 130 -7.01 -0.16 -23.91
N GLU A 131 -7.24 -1.13 -23.00
CA GLU A 131 -6.98 -0.96 -21.56
C GLU A 131 -5.57 -0.46 -21.26
N MET A 132 -4.57 -1.02 -21.95
CA MET A 132 -3.18 -0.66 -21.73
C MET A 132 -2.92 0.81 -22.10
N ASN A 133 -3.48 1.28 -23.21
CA ASN A 133 -3.38 2.67 -23.65
C ASN A 133 -4.11 3.61 -22.67
N ASN A 134 -5.31 3.21 -22.23
CA ASN A 134 -6.10 3.96 -21.25
C ASN A 134 -5.34 4.13 -19.93
N ARG A 135 -4.66 3.08 -19.47
CA ARG A 135 -3.84 3.09 -18.25
C ARG A 135 -2.58 3.96 -18.39
N LEU A 136 -1.87 3.85 -19.52
CA LEU A 136 -0.67 4.66 -19.80
C LEU A 136 -0.98 6.17 -19.86
N ASN A 137 -2.14 6.53 -20.43
CA ASN A 137 -2.56 7.93 -20.50
C ASN A 137 -2.80 8.55 -19.11
N ILE A 138 -3.11 7.75 -18.09
CA ILE A 138 -3.35 8.22 -16.72
C ILE A 138 -2.03 8.31 -15.92
N MET A 139 -1.12 7.36 -16.11
CA MET A 139 0.15 7.30 -15.38
C MET A 139 1.31 7.05 -16.35
N GLN A 140 2.08 8.11 -16.65
CA GLN A 140 3.18 8.03 -17.62
C GLN A 140 4.45 7.35 -17.08
N ASN A 141 4.56 7.13 -15.77
CA ASN A 141 5.79 6.65 -15.10
C ASN A 141 5.75 5.17 -14.70
N VAL A 142 4.80 4.40 -15.23
CA VAL A 142 4.67 2.95 -14.97
C VAL A 142 5.09 2.15 -16.20
N ASP A 143 5.97 1.17 -15.98
CA ASP A 143 6.28 0.10 -16.93
C ASP A 143 5.10 -0.89 -17.00
N VAL A 144 4.49 -0.99 -18.17
CA VAL A 144 3.32 -1.83 -18.43
C VAL A 144 3.63 -3.33 -18.42
N THR A 145 4.88 -3.72 -18.63
CA THR A 145 5.27 -5.14 -18.56
C THR A 145 5.11 -5.71 -17.15
N ILE A 146 5.18 -4.86 -16.12
CA ILE A 146 4.95 -5.22 -14.72
C ILE A 146 3.44 -5.40 -14.43
N LEU A 147 2.57 -4.84 -15.27
CA LEU A 147 1.10 -4.83 -15.09
C LEU A 147 0.39 -5.95 -15.87
N GLN A 148 1.13 -6.77 -16.61
CA GLN A 148 0.66 -7.93 -17.36
C GLN A 148 0.78 -9.21 -16.50
#